data_AF-A0AB34XSD9-F1
#
_entry.id   AF-A0AB34XSD9-F1
#
_cell.length_a   1.000
_cell.length_b   1.000
_cell.length_c   1.000
_cell.angle_alpha   90.00
_cell.angle_beta   90.00
_cell.angle_gamma   90.00
#
_symmetry.space_group_name_H-M   'P 1'
#
loop_
_entity.id
_entity.type
_entity.pdbx_description
1 polymer ?
#
loop_
_entity_poly.entity_id
_entity_poly.type
_entity_poly.pdbx_seq_one_letter_code
_entity_poly.pdbx_strand_id
1 'polypeptide(L)'
;MTTPDWMTEYQAFKTLTSHANGEYIRFYLTTGRDGITYTHSQLPDGAGLPRYSCRLTATDGAELTFTLNDWADRLDDVATEVRDWIRAHVSLRGCTIDASRYQGDPYWRTELLRDNG
;
A
#
# COMPACT_ATOMS: atom_id res chain seq x y z
N MET A 1 12.85 -21.85 -23.90
CA MET A 1 13.81 -21.34 -22.91
C MET A 1 13.03 -21.03 -21.66
N THR A 2 13.41 -21.63 -20.52
CA THR A 2 12.76 -21.36 -19.23
C THR A 2 13.25 -20.02 -18.68
N THR A 3 12.35 -19.19 -18.16
CA THR A 3 12.71 -17.94 -17.48
C THR A 3 13.59 -18.26 -16.26
N PRO A 4 14.74 -17.60 -16.06
CA PRO A 4 15.55 -17.79 -14.86
C PRO A 4 14.76 -17.48 -13.59
N ASP A 5 14.93 -18.29 -12.54
CA ASP A 5 14.18 -18.16 -11.28
C ASP A 5 14.25 -16.75 -10.66
N TRP A 6 15.43 -16.12 -10.72
CA TRP A 6 15.62 -14.75 -10.22
C TRP A 6 14.77 -13.71 -10.97
N MET A 7 14.48 -13.91 -12.26
CA MET A 7 13.62 -13.01 -13.03
C MET A 7 12.16 -13.18 -12.60
N THR A 8 11.72 -14.42 -12.35
CA THR A 8 10.37 -14.72 -11.85
C THR A 8 10.16 -14.13 -10.46
N GLU A 9 11.10 -14.33 -9.53
CA GLU A 9 11.07 -13.72 -8.19
C GLU A 9 11.01 -12.19 -8.27
N TYR A 10 11.85 -11.58 -9.12
CA TYR A 10 11.87 -10.13 -9.26
C TYR A 10 10.56 -9.59 -9.85
N GLN A 11 9.95 -10.28 -10.82
CA GLN A 11 8.63 -9.90 -11.35
C GLN A 11 7.55 -10.00 -10.27
N ALA A 12 7.54 -11.08 -9.49
CA ALA A 12 6.59 -11.24 -8.40
C ALA A 12 6.77 -10.15 -7.32
N PHE A 13 8.01 -9.77 -7.00
CA PHE A 13 8.31 -8.62 -6.14
C PHE A 13 7.80 -7.29 -6.72
N LYS A 14 7.95 -7.08 -8.04
CA LYS A 14 7.40 -5.88 -8.71
C LYS A 14 5.87 -5.85 -8.64
N THR A 15 5.22 -7.00 -8.74
CA THR A 15 3.76 -7.13 -8.57
C THR A 15 3.36 -6.82 -7.13
N LEU A 16 4.03 -7.43 -6.13
CA LEU A 16 3.82 -7.18 -4.70
C LEU A 16 3.89 -5.68 -4.37
N THR A 17 4.99 -5.04 -4.75
CA THR A 17 5.20 -3.60 -4.53
C THR A 17 4.21 -2.74 -5.30
N SER A 18 3.79 -3.15 -6.50
CA SER A 18 2.78 -2.43 -7.28
C SER A 18 1.40 -2.47 -6.62
N HIS A 19 1.00 -3.60 -6.05
CA HIS A 19 -0.27 -3.69 -5.31
C HIS A 19 -0.25 -2.83 -4.06
N ALA A 20 0.79 -2.97 -3.23
CA ALA A 20 0.89 -2.23 -1.98
C ALA A 20 1.03 -0.72 -2.20
N ASN A 21 1.98 -0.29 -3.05
CA ASN A 21 2.18 1.13 -3.36
C ASN A 21 0.99 1.73 -4.10
N GLY A 22 0.38 0.96 -5.01
CA GLY A 22 -0.79 1.41 -5.75
C GLY A 22 -1.94 1.76 -4.82
N GLU A 23 -2.16 0.97 -3.77
CA GLU A 23 -3.19 1.25 -2.78
C GLU A 23 -2.84 2.43 -1.87
N TYR A 24 -1.59 2.52 -1.41
CA TYR A 24 -1.08 3.69 -0.69
C TYR A 24 -1.30 4.99 -1.48
N ILE A 25 -0.96 5.02 -2.77
CA ILE A 25 -1.14 6.19 -3.63
C ILE A 25 -2.63 6.53 -3.78
N ARG A 26 -3.50 5.55 -3.99
CA ARG A 26 -4.95 5.78 -4.08
C ARG A 26 -5.51 6.39 -2.80
N PHE A 27 -5.10 5.88 -1.64
CA PHE A 27 -5.46 6.44 -0.34
C PHE A 27 -5.03 7.90 -0.25
N TYR A 28 -3.75 8.19 -0.52
CA TYR A 28 -3.19 9.53 -0.42
C TYR A 28 -3.90 10.52 -1.35
N LEU A 29 -4.01 10.17 -2.64
CA LEU A 29 -4.62 11.05 -3.65
C LEU A 29 -6.13 11.26 -3.45
N THR A 30 -6.82 10.35 -2.75
CA THR A 30 -8.26 10.47 -2.51
C THR A 30 -8.57 11.26 -1.24
N THR A 31 -7.77 11.06 -0.19
CA THR A 31 -8.04 11.59 1.16
C THR A 31 -7.24 12.85 1.49
N GLY A 32 -6.17 13.14 0.73
CA GLY A 32 -5.20 14.19 1.02
C GLY A 32 -4.47 13.99 2.35
N ARG A 33 -4.57 12.80 2.96
CA ARG A 33 -4.11 12.55 4.32
C ARG A 33 -2.68 12.03 4.33
N ASP A 34 -1.81 12.78 4.97
CA ASP A 34 -0.52 12.29 5.46
C ASP A 34 -0.78 11.52 6.76
N GLY A 35 -0.84 10.20 6.65
CA GLY A 35 -1.00 9.29 7.80
C GLY A 35 -0.18 8.02 7.69
N ILE A 36 0.45 7.80 6.53
CA ILE A 36 1.13 6.56 6.16
C ILE A 36 2.34 6.90 5.30
N THR A 37 3.43 6.19 5.49
CA THR A 37 4.55 6.15 4.56
C THR A 37 4.69 4.75 3.96
N TYR A 38 5.27 4.66 2.76
CA TYR A 38 5.55 3.42 2.06
C TYR A 38 7.02 3.35 1.65
N THR A 39 7.65 2.18 1.83
CA THR A 39 9.00 1.89 1.33
C THR A 39 9.14 0.42 0.91
N HIS A 40 10.22 0.06 0.20
CA HIS A 40 10.50 -1.32 -0.17
C HIS A 40 12.00 -1.64 -0.19
N SER A 41 12.34 -2.93 -0.11
CA SER A 41 13.71 -3.43 0.10
C SER A 41 14.73 -3.13 -1.02
N GLN A 42 14.32 -2.41 -2.06
CA GLN A 42 15.17 -1.99 -3.18
C GLN A 42 15.31 -0.45 -3.23
N LEU A 43 14.72 0.27 -2.27
CA LEU A 43 14.94 1.69 -2.06
C LEU A 43 16.02 1.91 -1.00
N PRO A 44 16.73 3.06 -1.03
CA PRO A 44 17.76 3.37 -0.04
C PRO A 44 17.26 3.37 1.41
N ASP A 45 16.05 3.87 1.65
CA ASP A 45 15.39 3.92 2.96
C ASP A 45 14.81 2.55 3.39
N GLY A 46 14.73 1.60 2.47
CA GLY A 46 14.32 0.22 2.71
C GLY A 46 15.47 -0.77 2.93
N ALA A 47 16.72 -0.30 3.06
CA ALA A 47 17.90 -1.17 3.15
C ALA A 47 17.90 -2.15 4.34
N GLY A 48 17.15 -1.85 5.41
CA GLY A 48 16.98 -2.74 6.57
C GLY A 48 15.86 -3.78 6.42
N LEU A 49 15.10 -3.74 5.32
CA LEU A 49 13.99 -4.66 5.11
C LEU A 49 14.45 -6.03 4.59
N PRO A 50 13.67 -7.11 4.85
CA PRO A 50 13.91 -8.40 4.23
C PRO A 50 14.01 -8.32 2.70
N ARG A 51 14.78 -9.20 2.08
CA ARG A 51 14.88 -9.26 0.61
C ARG A 51 13.48 -9.41 0.00
N TYR A 52 13.19 -8.59 -1.01
CA TYR A 52 11.92 -8.58 -1.73
C TYR A 52 10.72 -8.40 -0.81
N SER A 53 10.71 -7.27 -0.11
CA SER A 53 9.61 -6.89 0.76
C SER A 53 9.27 -5.41 0.61
N CYS A 54 8.07 -5.04 1.07
CA CYS A 54 7.65 -3.66 1.24
C CYS A 54 6.97 -3.46 2.59
N ARG A 55 6.97 -2.22 3.06
CA ARG A 55 6.40 -1.85 4.35
C ARG A 55 5.59 -0.56 4.23
N LEU A 56 4.43 -0.56 4.89
CA LEU A 56 3.69 0.64 5.23
C LEU A 56 3.88 0.94 6.71
N THR A 57 4.03 2.21 7.06
CA THR A 57 4.15 2.67 8.45
C THR A 57 3.15 3.78 8.69
N ALA A 58 2.28 3.61 9.69
CA ALA A 58 1.29 4.60 10.09
C ALA A 58 1.90 5.58 11.11
N THR A 59 1.29 6.75 11.26
CA THR A 59 1.77 7.79 12.20
C THR A 59 1.71 7.37 13.68
N ASP A 60 0.89 6.36 14.00
CA ASP A 60 0.83 5.75 15.34
C ASP A 60 1.97 4.75 15.60
N GLY A 61 2.84 4.51 14.60
CA GLY A 61 3.95 3.58 14.67
C GLY A 61 3.60 2.14 14.27
N ALA A 62 2.34 1.85 13.91
CA ALA A 62 1.98 0.55 13.38
C ALA A 62 2.68 0.30 12.03
N GLU A 63 3.11 -0.94 11.81
CA GLU A 63 3.78 -1.35 10.59
C GLU A 63 3.06 -2.54 9.95
N LEU A 64 2.92 -2.49 8.62
CA LEU A 64 2.48 -3.62 7.81
C LEU A 64 3.60 -3.98 6.84
N THR A 65 4.18 -5.17 7.01
CA THR A 65 5.27 -5.66 6.16
C THR A 65 4.80 -6.83 5.32
N PHE A 66 5.02 -6.75 4.01
CA PHE A 66 4.81 -7.83 3.07
C PHE A 66 6.16 -8.37 2.61
N THR A 67 6.43 -9.64 2.85
CA THR A 67 7.57 -10.33 2.23
C THR A 67 7.07 -11.17 1.06
N LEU A 68 7.87 -11.26 -0.02
CA LEU A 68 7.49 -12.07 -1.16
C LEU A 68 7.29 -13.54 -0.78
N ASN A 69 8.10 -14.08 0.13
CA ASN A 69 7.97 -15.48 0.57
C ASN A 69 6.61 -15.79 1.19
N ASP A 70 5.98 -14.83 1.88
CA ASP A 70 4.70 -15.04 2.57
C ASP A 70 3.48 -14.72 1.68
N TRP A 71 3.71 -14.06 0.54
CA TRP A 71 2.66 -13.48 -0.30
C TRP A 71 2.70 -13.93 -1.77
N ALA A 72 3.71 -14.69 -2.19
CA ALA A 72 3.90 -15.10 -3.58
C ALA A 72 2.66 -15.77 -4.20
N ASP A 73 1.95 -16.60 -3.43
CA ASP A 73 0.79 -17.34 -3.91
C ASP A 73 -0.55 -16.58 -3.81
N ARG A 74 -0.53 -15.35 -3.27
CA ARG A 74 -1.72 -14.53 -2.98
C ARG A 74 -1.48 -13.04 -3.20
N LEU A 75 -0.72 -12.72 -4.24
CA LEU A 75 -0.37 -11.33 -4.57
C LEU A 75 -1.60 -10.45 -4.85
N ASP A 76 -2.68 -11.05 -5.38
CA ASP A 76 -3.93 -10.35 -5.67
C ASP A 76 -4.64 -9.84 -4.40
N ASP A 77 -4.37 -10.45 -3.23
CA ASP A 77 -4.98 -10.06 -1.96
C ASP A 77 -4.28 -8.87 -1.29
N VAL A 78 -3.07 -8.52 -1.73
CA VAL A 78 -2.21 -7.50 -1.10
C VAL A 78 -2.90 -6.14 -1.05
N ALA A 79 -3.59 -5.75 -2.12
CA ALA A 79 -4.30 -4.46 -2.16
C ALA A 79 -5.43 -4.40 -1.13
N THR A 80 -6.15 -5.51 -0.92
CA THR A 80 -7.21 -5.62 0.09
C THR A 80 -6.62 -5.56 1.50
N GLU A 81 -5.54 -6.29 1.76
CA GLU A 81 -4.85 -6.26 3.06
C GLU A 81 -4.37 -4.85 3.42
N VAL A 82 -3.80 -4.14 2.44
CA VAL A 82 -3.42 -2.73 2.64
C VAL A 82 -4.64 -1.89 2.98
N ARG A 83 -5.76 -2.00 2.27
CA ARG A 83 -6.98 -1.23 2.58
C ARG A 83 -7.46 -1.45 4.02
N ASP A 84 -7.58 -2.70 4.40
CA ASP A 84 -8.10 -3.08 5.72
C ASP A 84 -7.18 -2.58 6.83
N TRP A 85 -5.87 -2.71 6.65
CA TRP A 85 -4.90 -2.19 7.59
C TRP A 85 -4.94 -0.66 7.69
N ILE A 86 -5.04 0.05 6.56
CA ILE A 86 -5.17 1.51 6.55
C ILE A 86 -6.41 1.95 7.33
N ARG A 87 -7.56 1.28 7.14
CA ARG A 87 -8.79 1.60 7.88
C ARG A 87 -8.65 1.34 9.39
N ALA A 88 -7.87 0.34 9.78
CA ALA A 88 -7.62 0.05 11.19
C ALA A 88 -6.73 1.11 11.87
N HIS A 89 -5.79 1.72 11.13
CA HIS A 89 -4.75 2.59 11.71
C HIS A 89 -4.88 4.08 11.38
N VAL A 90 -5.71 4.45 10.40
CA VAL A 90 -5.85 5.85 9.99
C VAL A 90 -7.30 6.32 10.06
N SER A 91 -7.54 7.33 10.89
CA SER A 91 -8.84 8.00 10.93
C SER A 91 -9.03 8.91 9.72
N LEU A 92 -10.15 8.73 9.02
CA LEU A 92 -10.58 9.61 7.92
C LEU A 92 -11.38 10.83 8.41
N ARG A 93 -11.62 10.95 9.72
CA ARG A 93 -12.37 12.07 10.28
C ARG A 93 -11.63 13.38 10.07
N GLY A 94 -12.34 14.38 9.57
CA GLY A 94 -11.80 15.70 9.23
C GLY A 94 -11.04 15.74 7.91
N CYS A 95 -10.90 14.62 7.20
CA CYS A 95 -10.40 14.62 5.82
C CYS A 95 -11.47 15.18 4.89
N THR A 96 -11.03 15.93 3.87
CA THR A 96 -11.90 16.38 2.79
C THR A 96 -11.44 15.74 1.49
N ILE A 97 -12.38 15.46 0.59
CA ILE A 97 -12.04 14.98 -0.75
C ILE A 97 -11.32 16.14 -1.44
N ASP A 98 -10.01 15.99 -1.67
CA ASP A 98 -9.27 16.99 -2.43
C ASP A 98 -9.82 17.04 -3.85
N ALA A 99 -10.14 18.24 -4.33
CA ALA A 99 -10.73 18.49 -5.63
C ALA A 99 -9.69 18.45 -6.76
N SER A 100 -8.71 17.55 -6.66
CA SER A 100 -7.68 17.37 -7.67
C SER A 100 -8.29 16.80 -8.96
N ARG A 101 -7.53 16.82 -10.08
CA ARG A 101 -7.95 16.21 -11.36
C ARG A 101 -8.18 14.70 -11.26
N TYR A 102 -7.70 14.05 -10.19
CA TYR A 102 -7.97 12.65 -9.90
C TYR A 102 -9.37 12.52 -9.32
N GLN A 103 -10.21 11.68 -9.93
CA GLN A 103 -11.60 11.49 -9.47
C GLN A 103 -11.70 10.85 -8.08
N GLY A 104 -10.59 10.34 -7.53
CA GLY A 104 -10.53 9.59 -6.28
C GLY A 104 -10.83 8.11 -6.52
N ASP A 105 -10.25 7.25 -5.68
CA ASP A 105 -10.64 5.84 -5.64
C ASP A 105 -12.05 5.71 -5.01
N PRO A 106 -12.99 4.98 -5.63
CA PRO A 106 -14.38 4.89 -5.16
C PRO A 106 -14.53 4.35 -3.73
N TYR A 107 -13.65 3.42 -3.31
CA TYR A 107 -13.69 2.85 -1.97
C TYR A 107 -13.34 3.92 -0.94
N TRP A 108 -12.21 4.63 -1.11
CA TRP A 108 -11.80 5.68 -0.17
C TRP A 108 -12.78 6.85 -0.12
N ARG A 109 -13.39 7.22 -1.25
CA ARG A 109 -14.46 8.24 -1.26
C ARG A 109 -15.66 7.83 -0.41
N THR A 110 -16.08 6.57 -0.52
CA THR A 110 -17.22 6.04 0.24
C THR A 110 -16.90 6.06 1.73
N GLU A 111 -15.72 5.60 2.12
CA GLU A 111 -15.28 5.58 3.52
C GLU A 111 -15.10 6.99 4.09
N LEU A 112 -14.57 7.95 3.31
CA LEU A 112 -14.48 9.35 3.70
C LEU A 112 -15.87 9.94 4.01
N LEU A 113 -16.85 9.71 3.13
CA LEU A 113 -18.21 10.21 3.32
C LEU A 113 -18.87 9.57 4.54
N ARG A 114 -18.62 8.27 4.77
CA ARG A 114 -19.13 7.55 5.93
C ARG A 114 -18.57 8.07 7.26
N ASP A 115 -17.28 8.40 7.31
CA ASP A 115 -16.62 8.86 8.55
C ASP A 115 -16.89 10.36 8.85
N ASN A 116 -17.31 11.14 7.85
CA ASN A 116 -17.54 12.60 7.97
C ASN A 116 -19.01 13.03 7.88
N GLY A 117 -19.93 12.13 7.51
CA GLY A 117 -21.38 12.34 7.53
C GLY A 117 -21.99 12.01 8.88
#